data_AF-J1IZP8-F1
#
_entry.id   AF-J1IZP8-F1
#
_cell.length_a   1.000
_cell.length_b   1.000
_cell.length_c   1.000
_cell.angle_alpha   90.00
_cell.angle_beta   90.00
_cell.angle_gamma   90.00
#
_symmetry.space_group_name_H-M   'P 1'
#
loop_
_entity.id
_entity.type
_entity.pdbx_description
1 polymer ?
#
loop_
_entity_poly.entity_id
_entity_poly.type
_entity_poly.pdbx_seq_one_letter_code
_entity_poly.pdbx_strand_id
1 'polypeptide(L)'
;MQKNVPLKSKKKIFLAVPETCYQTSSLFSLQDITVFFYRIKPTYQCNNVSVPPQKTILYAPSFFALWALHYAARNPSFFSSILCYGKQWTSPLALMWLKLRLQNERRLMGSDVPSLKIMRALRRHIAINDYSALSIGAWLQFVENYKINSKNLSIPLFWLDSYKNNTNIHEIISKLQDKI
;
A
#
# COMPACT_ATOMS: atom_id res chain seq x y z
N MET A 1 -7.72 47.02 -15.52
CA MET A 1 -7.01 46.22 -14.49
C MET A 1 -7.53 44.79 -14.53
N GLN A 2 -6.85 43.90 -15.24
CA GLN A 2 -7.16 42.47 -15.22
C GLN A 2 -6.60 41.86 -13.93
N LYS A 3 -7.47 41.29 -13.09
CA LYS A 3 -7.08 40.52 -11.92
C LYS A 3 -6.45 39.21 -12.40
N ASN A 4 -5.12 39.12 -12.36
CA ASN A 4 -4.42 37.85 -12.50
C ASN A 4 -4.81 36.97 -11.32
N VAL A 5 -5.69 36.00 -11.54
CA VAL A 5 -5.89 34.88 -10.62
C VAL A 5 -4.56 34.13 -10.59
N PRO A 6 -3.90 33.97 -9.44
CA PRO A 6 -2.68 33.19 -9.40
C PRO A 6 -3.06 31.75 -9.72
N LEU A 7 -2.61 31.25 -10.87
CA LEU A 7 -2.62 29.82 -11.18
C LEU A 7 -1.86 29.13 -10.04
N LYS A 8 -2.59 28.44 -9.15
CA LYS A 8 -2.00 27.56 -8.14
C LYS A 8 -1.02 26.64 -8.88
N SER A 9 0.29 26.79 -8.62
CA SER A 9 1.28 25.84 -9.13
C SER A 9 0.88 24.45 -8.64
N LYS A 10 0.66 23.50 -9.55
CA LYS A 10 0.33 22.14 -9.17
C LYS A 10 1.44 21.57 -8.27
N LYS A 11 1.07 21.13 -7.06
CA LYS A 11 2.02 20.52 -6.12
C LYS A 11 2.43 19.13 -6.64
N LYS A 12 3.73 18.83 -6.61
CA LYS A 12 4.27 17.50 -6.92
C LYS A 12 3.82 16.49 -5.86
N ILE A 13 3.35 15.34 -6.29
CA ILE A 13 2.94 14.22 -5.44
C ILE A 13 4.03 13.15 -5.46
N PHE A 14 4.42 12.67 -4.29
CA PHE A 14 5.39 11.58 -4.15
C PHE A 14 4.68 10.26 -3.90
N LEU A 15 4.96 9.25 -4.70
CA LEU A 15 4.29 7.94 -4.64
C LEU A 15 5.32 6.82 -4.48
N ALA A 16 5.27 6.12 -3.35
CA ALA A 16 6.06 4.91 -3.12
C ALA A 16 5.31 3.68 -3.63
N VAL A 17 5.88 2.98 -4.62
CA VAL A 17 5.32 1.77 -5.24
C VAL A 17 6.25 0.56 -5.02
N PRO A 18 5.76 -0.68 -5.01
CA PRO A 18 6.63 -1.85 -4.95
C PRO A 18 7.62 -1.85 -6.11
N GLU A 19 8.90 -2.11 -5.82
CA GLU A 19 10.00 -2.10 -6.79
C GLU A 19 9.73 -2.91 -8.05
N THR A 20 9.04 -4.04 -7.93
CA THR A 20 8.73 -4.90 -9.07
C THR A 20 7.26 -4.90 -9.47
N CYS A 21 6.52 -3.82 -9.18
CA CYS A 21 5.12 -3.70 -9.57
C CYS A 21 4.98 -3.69 -11.11
N TYR A 22 4.35 -4.72 -11.67
CA TYR A 22 4.11 -4.84 -13.12
C TYR A 22 2.83 -4.15 -13.57
N GLN A 23 1.92 -3.85 -12.66
CA GLN A 23 0.72 -3.09 -13.00
C GLN A 23 1.08 -1.62 -13.14
N THR A 24 1.34 -1.19 -14.37
CA THR A 24 1.38 0.21 -14.78
C THR A 24 -0.02 0.81 -14.62
N SER A 25 -0.41 1.11 -13.38
CA SER A 25 -1.54 2.01 -13.14
C SER A 25 -1.24 3.29 -13.91
N SER A 26 -2.23 3.82 -14.65
CA SER A 26 -2.14 5.12 -15.32
C SER A 26 -1.76 6.25 -14.35
N LEU A 27 -1.93 6.02 -13.05
CA LEU A 27 -1.47 6.88 -11.98
C LEU A 27 0.05 7.10 -12.01
N PHE A 28 0.85 6.09 -12.37
CA PHE A 28 2.32 6.16 -12.28
C PHE A 28 2.94 7.04 -13.38
N SER A 29 2.20 7.32 -14.44
CA SER A 29 2.67 8.10 -15.60
C SER A 29 2.17 9.55 -15.61
N LEU A 30 1.48 10.00 -14.56
CA LEU A 30 1.01 11.38 -14.45
C LEU A 30 2.19 12.34 -14.20
N GLN A 31 2.24 13.45 -14.94
CA GLN A 31 3.34 14.44 -14.88
C GLN A 31 3.53 15.07 -13.49
N ASP A 32 2.48 15.10 -12.68
CA ASP A 32 2.51 15.67 -11.33
C ASP A 32 2.96 14.65 -10.26
N ILE A 33 3.28 13.41 -10.65
CA ILE A 33 3.66 12.30 -9.75
C ILE A 33 5.13 11.93 -9.93
N THR A 34 5.87 11.94 -8.82
CA THR A 34 7.23 11.39 -8.72
C THR A 34 7.16 10.04 -8.03
N VAL A 35 7.58 8.98 -8.73
CA VAL A 35 7.52 7.60 -8.25
C VAL A 35 8.82 7.20 -7.56
N PHE A 36 8.70 6.59 -6.39
CA PHE A 36 9.77 5.94 -5.64
C PHE A 36 9.48 4.45 -5.51
N PHE A 37 10.54 3.64 -5.37
CA PHE A 37 10.41 2.20 -5.27
C PHE A 37 10.72 1.72 -3.86
N TYR A 38 9.82 0.92 -3.27
CA TYR A 38 10.04 0.28 -1.99
C TYR A 38 10.10 -1.24 -2.11
N ARG A 39 10.88 -1.84 -1.21
CA ARG A 39 10.97 -3.27 -1.01
C ARG A 39 10.60 -3.62 0.42
N ILE A 40 9.78 -4.65 0.56
CA ILE A 40 9.45 -5.22 1.87
C ILE A 40 10.52 -6.27 2.14
N LYS A 41 11.54 -5.88 2.91
CA LYS A 41 12.45 -6.80 3.62
C LYS A 41 11.96 -6.92 5.08
N PRO A 42 12.54 -7.76 5.96
CA PRO A 42 12.23 -7.71 7.40
C PRO A 42 12.29 -6.28 7.99
N THR A 43 13.08 -5.39 7.37
CA THR A 43 13.02 -3.94 7.55
C THR A 43 12.60 -3.26 6.24
N TYR A 44 11.77 -2.22 6.30
CA TYR A 44 11.39 -1.43 5.13
C TYR A 44 12.63 -0.76 4.51
N GLN A 45 12.82 -0.93 3.20
CA GLN A 45 13.86 -0.23 2.44
C GLN A 45 13.20 0.49 1.27
N CYS A 46 13.41 1.80 1.19
CA CYS A 46 13.08 2.62 0.03
C CYS A 46 14.37 2.92 -0.72
N ASN A 47 14.48 2.49 -1.97
CA ASN A 47 15.66 2.81 -2.77
C ASN A 47 15.55 4.28 -3.20
N ASN A 48 16.63 5.04 -2.94
CA ASN A 48 16.93 6.41 -3.38
C ASN A 48 16.65 7.62 -2.46
N VAL A 49 16.26 7.51 -1.19
CA VAL A 49 16.37 8.70 -0.32
C VAL A 49 16.63 8.38 1.15
N SER A 50 17.75 8.90 1.68
CA SER A 50 18.09 8.97 3.10
C SER A 50 17.12 9.84 3.92
N VAL A 51 16.16 10.52 3.27
CA VAL A 51 15.06 11.30 3.87
C VAL A 51 13.90 11.33 2.88
N PRO A 52 12.72 10.73 3.13
CA PRO A 52 11.58 10.89 2.21
C PRO A 52 11.28 12.38 2.00
N PRO A 53 11.24 12.89 0.75
CA PRO A 53 10.94 14.29 0.50
C PRO A 53 9.47 14.50 0.75
N GLN A 54 9.11 15.20 1.83
CA GLN A 54 7.70 15.46 2.19
C GLN A 54 6.86 14.15 2.33
N LYS A 55 5.64 14.29 2.85
CA LYS A 55 4.78 13.14 3.21
C LYS A 55 4.40 12.32 1.95
N THR A 56 5.04 11.17 1.76
CA THR A 56 4.89 10.29 0.57
C THR A 56 3.62 9.44 0.64
N ILE A 57 3.00 9.13 -0.49
CA ILE A 57 1.84 8.23 -0.57
C ILE A 57 2.33 6.80 -0.73
N LEU A 58 1.88 5.89 0.13
CA LEU A 58 2.24 4.47 0.03
C LEU A 58 1.24 3.70 -0.83
N TYR A 59 1.66 3.24 -2.00
CA TYR A 59 0.87 2.34 -2.84
C TYR A 59 1.05 0.88 -2.40
N ALA A 60 -0.05 0.24 -1.99
CA ALA A 60 -0.05 -1.10 -1.39
C ALA A 60 -1.11 -2.00 -2.05
N PRO A 61 -0.77 -2.72 -3.13
CA PRO A 61 -1.72 -3.58 -3.82
C PRO A 61 -2.01 -4.87 -3.04
N SER A 62 -3.26 -5.37 -3.14
CA SER A 62 -3.62 -6.71 -2.69
C SER A 62 -3.30 -6.97 -1.20
N PHE A 63 -2.54 -8.02 -0.88
CA PHE A 63 -2.15 -8.38 0.48
C PHE A 63 -1.20 -7.37 1.13
N PHE A 64 -0.47 -6.55 0.35
CA PHE A 64 0.40 -5.51 0.92
C PHE A 64 -0.36 -4.45 1.70
N ALA A 65 -1.67 -4.29 1.47
CA ALA A 65 -2.51 -3.43 2.29
C ALA A 65 -2.43 -3.75 3.80
N LEU A 66 -2.33 -5.04 4.16
CA LEU A 66 -2.23 -5.48 5.55
C LEU A 66 -0.91 -5.04 6.19
N TRP A 67 0.19 -5.22 5.45
CA TRP A 67 1.52 -4.77 5.85
C TRP A 67 1.60 -3.24 5.92
N ALA A 68 1.11 -2.54 4.89
CA ALA A 68 1.13 -1.08 4.80
C ALA A 68 0.39 -0.44 5.96
N LEU A 69 -0.79 -0.98 6.31
CA LEU A 69 -1.56 -0.51 7.46
C LEU A 69 -0.79 -0.68 8.77
N HIS A 70 -0.18 -1.86 8.97
CA HIS A 70 0.62 -2.13 10.15
C HIS A 70 1.83 -1.19 10.26
N TYR A 71 2.55 -0.99 9.16
CA TYR A 71 3.75 -0.19 9.13
C TYR A 71 3.45 1.31 9.29
N ALA A 72 2.41 1.82 8.63
CA ALA A 72 2.00 3.21 8.74
C ALA A 72 1.41 3.56 10.12
N ALA A 73 0.66 2.65 10.74
CA ALA A 73 0.16 2.86 12.11
C ALA A 73 1.29 3.01 13.14
N ARG A 74 2.43 2.34 12.90
CA ARG A 74 3.63 2.47 13.75
C ARG A 74 4.52 3.66 13.36
N ASN A 75 4.44 4.13 12.12
CA ASN A 75 5.29 5.18 11.57
C ASN A 75 4.45 6.27 10.88
N PRO A 76 3.59 6.99 11.62
CA PRO A 76 2.61 7.91 11.04
C PRO A 76 3.24 9.12 10.32
N SER A 77 4.51 9.44 10.60
CA SER A 77 5.25 10.53 9.96
C SER A 77 5.80 10.19 8.57
N PHE A 78 5.90 8.90 8.23
CA PHE A 78 6.56 8.45 6.99
C PHE A 78 5.69 8.64 5.76
N PHE A 79 4.35 8.60 5.92
CA PHE A 79 3.42 8.64 4.80
C PHE A 79 2.36 9.72 4.98
N SER A 80 1.93 10.35 3.88
CA SER A 80 0.75 11.24 3.88
C SER A 80 -0.54 10.45 3.85
N SER A 81 -0.52 9.30 3.16
CA SER A 81 -1.70 8.48 2.92
C SER A 81 -1.29 7.10 2.44
N ILE A 82 -2.25 6.17 2.49
CA ILE A 82 -2.10 4.82 1.93
C ILE A 82 -3.09 4.67 0.79
N LEU A 83 -2.61 4.16 -0.34
CA LEU A 83 -3.40 3.85 -1.51
C LEU A 83 -3.41 2.33 -1.73
N CYS A 84 -4.52 1.69 -1.34
CA CYS A 84 -4.71 0.24 -1.42
C CYS A 84 -5.54 -0.16 -2.63
N TYR A 85 -5.31 -1.37 -3.15
CA TYR A 85 -6.11 -1.92 -4.25
C TYR A 85 -7.01 -3.07 -3.77
N GLY A 86 -8.32 -2.95 -4.04
CA GLY A 86 -9.33 -3.95 -3.69
C GLY A 86 -9.79 -3.88 -2.24
N LYS A 87 -11.07 -3.55 -2.00
CA LYS A 87 -11.69 -3.43 -0.66
C LYS A 87 -11.86 -4.75 0.10
N GLN A 88 -11.20 -5.82 -0.31
CA GLN A 88 -11.41 -7.18 0.22
C GLN A 88 -11.12 -7.31 1.72
N TRP A 89 -10.28 -6.45 2.30
CA TRP A 89 -9.88 -6.51 3.71
C TRP A 89 -10.77 -5.70 4.67
N THR A 90 -11.77 -4.98 4.16
CA THR A 90 -12.73 -4.26 5.03
C THR A 90 -13.76 -5.20 5.66
N SER A 91 -13.97 -6.38 5.08
CA SER A 91 -14.92 -7.37 5.59
C SER A 91 -14.33 -8.19 6.75
N PRO A 92 -14.98 -8.22 7.93
CA PRO A 92 -14.57 -9.09 9.04
C PRO A 92 -14.52 -10.56 8.66
N LEU A 93 -15.44 -11.02 7.80
CA LEU A 93 -15.48 -12.39 7.31
C LEU A 93 -14.28 -12.72 6.43
N ALA A 94 -13.87 -11.79 5.56
CA ALA A 94 -12.69 -11.96 4.71
C ALA A 94 -11.41 -12.05 5.55
N LEU A 95 -11.28 -11.22 6.60
CA LEU A 95 -10.17 -11.27 7.54
C LEU A 95 -10.16 -12.58 8.35
N MET A 96 -11.32 -13.02 8.84
CA MET A 96 -11.45 -14.30 9.55
C MET A 96 -11.06 -15.47 8.65
N TRP A 97 -11.57 -15.50 7.42
CA TRP A 97 -11.24 -16.53 6.44
C TRP A 97 -9.75 -16.56 6.13
N LEU A 98 -9.13 -15.39 5.93
CA LEU A 98 -7.69 -15.30 5.71
C LEU A 98 -6.91 -15.83 6.92
N LYS A 99 -7.28 -15.44 8.15
CA LYS A 99 -6.65 -15.92 9.37
C LYS A 99 -6.66 -17.45 9.45
N LEU A 100 -7.83 -18.07 9.27
CA LEU A 100 -7.98 -19.52 9.32
C LEU A 100 -7.16 -20.21 8.22
N ARG A 101 -7.15 -19.65 7.00
CA ARG A 101 -6.37 -20.18 5.89
C ARG A 101 -4.86 -20.16 6.17
N LEU A 102 -4.36 -19.08 6.75
CA LEU A 102 -2.94 -18.95 7.11
C LEU A 102 -2.56 -19.84 8.29
N GLN A 103 -3.40 -19.96 9.32
CA GLN A 103 -3.18 -20.89 10.42
C GLN A 103 -3.09 -22.33 9.93
N ASN A 104 -3.99 -22.72 9.02
CA ASN A 104 -3.96 -24.05 8.43
C ASN A 104 -2.72 -24.27 7.55
N GLU A 105 -2.32 -23.28 6.75
CA GLU A 105 -1.09 -23.35 5.97
C GLU A 105 0.15 -23.52 6.87
N ARG A 106 0.26 -22.73 7.95
CA ARG A 106 1.34 -22.85 8.93
C ARG A 106 1.38 -24.23 9.57
N ARG A 107 0.21 -24.77 9.95
CA ARG A 107 0.10 -26.12 10.52
C ARG A 107 0.57 -27.19 9.53
N LEU A 108 0.19 -27.08 8.26
CA LEU A 108 0.58 -28.03 7.22
C LEU A 108 2.07 -27.98 6.89
N MET A 109 2.67 -26.79 6.93
CA MET A 109 4.11 -26.60 6.69
C MET A 109 4.97 -27.01 7.89
N GLY A 110 4.39 -27.12 9.09
CA GLY A 110 5.11 -27.44 10.33
C GLY A 110 6.17 -26.40 10.75
N SER A 111 6.22 -25.24 10.07
CA SER A 111 7.27 -24.23 10.24
C SER A 111 6.76 -22.85 9.80
N ASP A 112 7.43 -21.79 10.27
CA ASP A 112 7.07 -20.41 9.92
C ASP A 112 7.77 -19.94 8.64
N VAL A 113 7.30 -20.47 7.51
CA VAL A 113 7.82 -20.18 6.16
C VAL A 113 6.96 -19.14 5.43
N PRO A 114 7.41 -18.60 4.28
CA PRO A 114 6.55 -17.75 3.44
C PRO A 114 5.28 -18.49 2.96
N SER A 115 4.14 -17.80 2.96
CA SER A 115 2.87 -18.35 2.46
C SER A 115 2.89 -18.46 0.93
N LEU A 116 2.77 -19.68 0.40
CA LEU A 116 2.67 -19.92 -1.04
C LEU A 116 1.42 -19.25 -1.62
N LYS A 117 0.33 -19.22 -0.85
CA LYS A 117 -0.93 -18.59 -1.28
C LYS A 117 -0.81 -17.09 -1.42
N ILE A 118 -0.23 -16.42 -0.41
CA ILE A 118 0.00 -14.98 -0.47
C ILE A 118 0.99 -14.67 -1.58
N MET A 119 2.08 -15.43 -1.70
CA MET A 119 3.03 -15.26 -2.81
C MET A 119 2.33 -15.37 -4.15
N ARG A 120 1.49 -16.40 -4.36
CA ARG A 120 0.71 -16.57 -5.60
C ARG A 120 -0.21 -15.40 -5.91
N ALA A 121 -0.89 -14.86 -4.89
CA ALA A 121 -1.74 -13.69 -5.07
C ALA A 121 -0.93 -12.43 -5.40
N LEU A 122 0.24 -12.26 -4.78
CA LEU A 122 1.15 -11.15 -5.06
C LEU A 122 1.79 -11.24 -6.45
N ARG A 123 2.00 -12.45 -7.01
CA ARG A 123 2.48 -12.65 -8.40
C ARG A 123 1.65 -11.87 -9.43
N ARG A 124 0.36 -11.66 -9.15
CA ARG A 124 -0.54 -10.92 -10.04
C ARG A 124 -0.22 -9.42 -10.13
N HIS A 125 0.53 -8.90 -9.17
CA HIS A 125 0.82 -7.47 -9.06
C HIS A 125 2.32 -7.16 -9.16
N ILE A 126 3.20 -8.14 -8.91
CA ILE A 126 4.62 -7.93 -8.60
C ILE A 126 5.51 -9.03 -9.22
N ALA A 127 6.67 -8.67 -9.78
CA ALA A 127 7.69 -9.62 -10.25
C ALA A 127 8.31 -10.37 -9.10
N ILE A 128 8.24 -11.69 -9.18
CA ILE A 128 8.77 -12.57 -8.14
C ILE A 128 10.02 -13.21 -8.66
N ASN A 129 11.15 -12.67 -8.22
CA ASN A 129 12.31 -13.49 -7.91
C ASN A 129 12.88 -13.21 -6.52
N ASP A 130 12.50 -12.08 -5.89
CA ASP A 130 13.28 -11.54 -4.77
C ASP A 130 12.45 -11.10 -3.55
N TYR A 131 11.12 -11.24 -3.60
CA TYR A 131 10.23 -10.97 -2.46
C TYR A 131 10.11 -12.23 -1.58
N SER A 132 11.16 -12.48 -0.79
CA SER A 132 11.25 -13.60 0.16
C SER A 132 10.68 -13.29 1.57
N ALA A 133 10.19 -12.09 1.85
CA ALA A 133 10.50 -11.52 3.17
C ALA A 133 9.54 -11.77 4.34
N LEU A 134 8.30 -12.25 4.14
CA LEU A 134 7.31 -12.32 5.23
C LEU A 134 6.77 -13.75 5.42
N SER A 135 7.00 -14.27 6.62
CA SER A 135 6.50 -15.57 7.06
C SER A 135 4.99 -15.57 7.24
N ILE A 136 4.38 -16.76 7.26
CA ILE A 136 2.96 -16.92 7.57
C ILE A 136 2.62 -16.26 8.91
N GLY A 137 3.51 -16.34 9.90
CA GLY A 137 3.42 -15.70 11.20
C GLY A 137 3.33 -14.18 11.11
N ALA A 138 4.16 -13.54 10.28
CA ALA A 138 4.08 -12.10 10.07
C ALA A 138 2.73 -11.69 9.47
N TRP A 139 2.23 -12.44 8.47
CA TRP A 139 0.91 -12.19 7.89
C TRP A 139 -0.23 -12.36 8.90
N LEU A 140 -0.15 -13.39 9.76
CA LEU A 140 -1.11 -13.59 10.85
C LEU A 140 -1.11 -12.40 11.82
N GLN A 141 0.06 -11.89 12.21
CA GLN A 141 0.15 -10.71 13.05
C GLN A 141 -0.49 -9.47 12.40
N PHE A 142 -0.33 -9.28 11.09
CA PHE A 142 -0.97 -8.16 10.39
C PHE A 142 -2.50 -8.30 10.36
N VAL A 143 -3.01 -9.52 10.13
CA VAL A 143 -4.45 -9.79 10.14
C VAL A 143 -5.05 -9.58 11.53
N GLU A 144 -4.39 -10.07 12.59
CA GLU A 144 -4.85 -9.91 13.97
C GLU A 144 -4.87 -8.45 14.42
N ASN A 145 -3.83 -7.70 14.05
CA ASN A 145 -3.72 -6.29 14.41
C ASN A 145 -4.50 -5.36 13.48
N TYR A 146 -5.14 -5.86 12.42
CA TYR A 146 -5.79 -5.04 11.39
C TYR A 146 -6.75 -4.01 11.99
N LYS A 147 -7.67 -4.43 12.89
CA LYS A 147 -8.67 -3.53 13.49
C LYS A 147 -8.02 -2.45 14.35
N ILE A 148 -6.98 -2.80 15.10
CA ILE A 148 -6.26 -1.86 15.97
C ILE A 148 -5.49 -0.87 15.10
N ASN A 149 -4.73 -1.35 14.12
CA ASN A 149 -3.96 -0.49 13.22
C ASN A 149 -4.87 0.41 12.39
N SER A 150 -6.05 -0.07 11.97
CA SER A 150 -7.03 0.74 11.25
C SER A 150 -7.62 1.86 12.09
N LYS A 151 -7.81 1.65 13.40
CA LYS A 151 -8.28 2.70 14.32
C LYS A 151 -7.19 3.71 14.67
N ASN A 152 -5.96 3.23 14.80
CA ASN A 152 -4.80 4.05 15.15
C ASN A 152 -4.20 4.78 13.94
N LEU A 153 -4.72 4.55 12.73
CA LEU A 153 -4.23 5.19 11.52
C LEU A 153 -4.63 6.68 11.53
N SER A 154 -3.63 7.55 11.69
CA SER A 154 -3.82 9.01 11.67
C SER A 154 -3.82 9.60 10.25
N ILE A 155 -3.49 8.78 9.24
CA ILE A 155 -3.40 9.18 7.84
C ILE A 155 -4.57 8.60 7.03
N PRO A 156 -5.04 9.29 5.98
CA PRO A 156 -6.13 8.79 5.15
C PRO A 156 -5.74 7.50 4.39
N LEU A 157 -6.69 6.58 4.34
CA LEU A 157 -6.63 5.32 3.59
C LEU A 157 -7.60 5.38 2.40
N PHE A 158 -7.08 5.21 1.20
CA PHE A 158 -7.84 5.22 -0.05
C PHE A 158 -7.88 3.81 -0.66
N TRP A 159 -9.05 3.42 -1.15
CA TRP A 159 -9.25 2.13 -1.82
C TRP A 159 -9.54 2.34 -3.30
N LEU A 160 -8.65 1.86 -4.15
CA LEU A 160 -8.85 1.75 -5.59
C LEU A 160 -9.74 0.54 -5.88
N ASP A 161 -10.81 0.80 -6.61
CA ASP A 161 -11.76 -0.22 -7.06
C ASP A 161 -11.47 -0.60 -8.51
N SER A 162 -11.30 -1.89 -8.79
CA SER A 162 -10.82 -2.39 -10.08
C SER A 162 -11.79 -2.13 -11.24
N TYR A 163 -13.05 -1.85 -10.93
CA TYR A 163 -14.11 -1.60 -11.91
C TYR A 163 -14.27 -0.12 -12.30
N LYS A 164 -13.65 0.83 -11.58
CA LYS A 164 -13.83 2.29 -11.78
C LYS A 164 -12.51 3.03 -12.03
N ASN A 165 -11.61 2.39 -12.76
CA ASN A 165 -10.16 2.66 -12.75
C ASN A 165 -9.72 4.11 -13.07
N ASN A 166 -10.43 4.94 -13.84
CA ASN A 166 -9.92 6.29 -14.18
C ASN A 166 -10.55 7.43 -13.38
N THR A 167 -11.86 7.41 -13.13
CA THR A 167 -12.56 8.49 -12.41
C THR A 167 -12.14 8.57 -10.94
N ASN A 168 -11.93 7.42 -10.29
CA ASN A 168 -11.47 7.38 -8.90
C ASN A 168 -10.04 7.91 -8.73
N ILE A 169 -9.16 7.73 -9.72
CA ILE A 169 -7.76 8.16 -9.61
C ILE A 169 -7.66 9.68 -9.57
N HIS A 170 -8.36 10.37 -10.48
CA HIS A 170 -8.39 11.84 -10.50
C HIS A 170 -9.05 12.43 -9.25
N GLU A 171 -10.12 11.81 -8.75
CA GLU A 171 -10.78 12.23 -7.50
C GLU A 171 -9.88 12.03 -6.29
N ILE A 172 -9.16 10.90 -6.21
CA ILE A 172 -8.18 10.62 -5.16
C ILE A 172 -7.04 11.63 -5.23
N ILE A 173 -6.50 11.91 -6.42
CA ILE A 173 -5.45 12.93 -6.61
C ILE A 173 -5.92 14.32 -6.19
N SER A 174 -7.14 14.72 -6.55
CA SER A 174 -7.72 16.00 -6.07
C SER A 174 -7.77 16.04 -4.55
N LYS A 175 -8.27 14.99 -3.89
CA LYS A 175 -8.32 14.89 -2.43
C LYS A 175 -6.95 14.89 -1.76
N LEU A 176 -5.94 14.39 -2.44
CA LEU A 176 -4.55 14.39 -1.96
C LEU A 176 -3.92 15.79 -2.08
N GLN A 177 -4.27 16.55 -3.12
CA GLN A 177 -3.80 17.93 -3.31
C GLN A 177 -4.47 18.92 -2.35
N ASP A 178 -5.72 18.69 -1.94
CA ASP A 178 -6.46 19.57 -1.02
C ASP A 178 -6.09 19.39 0.46
N LYS A 179 -5.46 18.27 0.84
CA LYS A 179 -5.16 17.90 2.24
C LYS A 179 -3.71 18.14 2.67
N ILE A 180 -2.86 18.69 1.80
CA ILE A 180 -1.44 19.00 2.05
C ILE A 180 -1.22 20.50 1.85
#